data_AF-A0A367IIY0-F1
#
_entry.id   AF-A0A367IIY0-F1
#
_cell.length_a   1.000
_cell.length_b   1.000
_cell.length_c   1.000
_cell.angle_alpha   90.00
_cell.angle_beta   90.00
_cell.angle_gamma   90.00
#
_symmetry.space_group_name_H-M   'P 1'
#
loop_
_entity.id
_entity.type
_entity.pdbx_description
1 polymer ?
#
loop_
_entity_poly.entity_id
_entity_poly.type
_entity_poly.pdbx_seq_one_letter_code
_entity_poly.pdbx_strand_id
1 'polypeptide(L)'
;NYAMNQLRSAIISLPFYNRQLIQTILIMASHIQDHVDHNKMCPEALATVFAPVCTGFESTLGNIPKKKKMMMMRTIERHIKTNKHWTEIWKLMIEQRDLVISILDQQNYVDTSYHHQTTEKGSRPQITKKGSLFHLPKTHTIRRILST
;
A
#
# COMPACT_ATOMS: atom_id res chain seq x y z
N ASN A 1 21.51 -3.46 6.18
CA ASN A 1 20.39 -2.83 6.92
C ASN A 1 19.27 -3.87 7.05
N TYR A 2 19.09 -4.47 8.23
CA TYR A 2 18.15 -5.60 8.45
C TYR A 2 16.68 -5.22 8.21
N ALA A 3 16.26 -4.03 8.63
CA ALA A 3 14.88 -3.54 8.43
C ALA A 3 14.53 -3.42 6.95
N MET A 4 15.44 -2.90 6.13
CA MET A 4 15.23 -2.79 4.69
C MET A 4 15.15 -4.15 3.98
N ASN A 5 15.90 -5.14 4.45
CA ASN A 5 15.82 -6.49 3.90
C ASN A 5 14.46 -7.14 4.20
N GLN A 6 13.94 -6.96 5.42
CA GLN A 6 12.59 -7.42 5.77
C GLN A 6 11.52 -6.70 4.96
N LEU A 7 11.63 -5.37 4.82
CA LEU A 7 10.72 -4.58 4.01
C LEU A 7 10.73 -5.03 2.55
N ARG A 8 11.90 -5.25 1.95
CA ARG A 8 12.04 -5.76 0.58
C ARG A 8 11.32 -7.09 0.41
N SER A 9 11.54 -8.04 1.32
CA SER A 9 10.88 -9.35 1.29
C SER A 9 9.36 -9.22 1.35
N ALA A 10 8.86 -8.38 2.28
CA ALA A 10 7.44 -8.11 2.44
C ALA A 10 6.82 -7.44 1.20
N ILE A 11 7.50 -6.47 0.59
CA ILE A 11 7.01 -5.76 -0.60
C ILE A 11 6.93 -6.72 -1.80
N ILE A 12 7.95 -7.56 -2.00
CA ILE A 12 7.98 -8.52 -3.11
C ILE A 12 6.86 -9.54 -2.97
N SER A 13 6.48 -9.94 -1.75
CA SER A 13 5.41 -10.93 -1.52
C SER A 13 3.99 -10.37 -1.68
N LEU A 14 3.80 -9.06 -1.79
CA LEU A 14 2.49 -8.45 -2.03
C LEU A 14 1.91 -8.84 -3.40
N PRO A 15 0.58 -8.86 -3.58
CA PRO A 15 0.01 -9.05 -4.92
C PRO A 15 0.43 -7.94 -5.89
N PHE A 16 0.44 -8.27 -7.18
CA PHE A 16 0.83 -7.36 -8.26
C PHE A 16 0.19 -5.97 -8.17
N TYR A 17 -1.14 -5.90 -8.08
CA TYR A 17 -1.85 -4.61 -8.00
C TYR A 17 -1.51 -3.81 -6.74
N ASN A 18 -1.20 -4.47 -5.62
CA ASN A 18 -0.75 -3.81 -4.41
C ASN A 18 0.64 -3.20 -4.59
N ARG A 19 1.56 -3.93 -5.24
CA ARG A 19 2.89 -3.43 -5.60
C ARG A 19 2.80 -2.21 -6.52
N GLN A 20 1.99 -2.28 -7.57
CA GLN A 20 1.78 -1.14 -8.49
C GLN A 20 1.18 0.08 -7.79
N LEU A 21 0.20 -0.12 -6.91
CA LEU A 21 -0.40 0.97 -6.15
C LEU A 21 0.64 1.63 -5.23
N ILE A 22 1.40 0.83 -4.48
CA ILE A 22 2.48 1.32 -3.62
C ILE A 22 3.50 2.11 -4.43
N GLN A 23 3.93 1.57 -5.58
CA GLN A 23 4.87 2.24 -6.47
C GLN A 23 4.35 3.61 -6.91
N THR A 24 3.09 3.67 -7.33
CA THR A 24 2.44 4.91 -7.77
C THR A 24 2.41 5.93 -6.63
N ILE A 25 2.06 5.50 -5.41
CA ILE A 25 2.06 6.36 -4.22
C ILE A 25 3.46 6.88 -3.91
N LEU A 26 4.50 6.04 -4.01
CA LEU A 26 5.89 6.45 -3.75
C LEU A 26 6.41 7.44 -4.79
N ILE A 27 6.04 7.28 -6.07
CA ILE A 27 6.37 8.26 -7.12
C ILE A 27 5.71 9.61 -6.82
N MET A 28 4.41 9.61 -6.46
CA MET A 28 3.73 10.85 -6.05
C MET A 28 4.36 11.48 -4.81
N ALA A 29 4.71 10.67 -3.80
CA ALA A 29 5.38 11.14 -2.60
C ALA A 29 6.76 11.76 -2.92
N SER A 30 7.49 11.20 -3.88
CA SER A 30 8.74 11.80 -4.37
C SER A 30 8.52 13.21 -4.91
N HIS A 31 7.55 13.39 -5.80
CA HIS A 31 7.25 14.70 -6.36
C HIS A 31 6.83 15.73 -5.31
N ILE A 32 6.13 15.31 -4.25
CA ILE A 32 5.80 16.18 -3.12
C ILE A 32 7.07 16.52 -2.33
N GLN A 33 7.93 15.53 -2.05
CA GLN A 33 9.19 15.70 -1.34
C GLN A 33 10.18 16.63 -2.06
N ASP A 34 10.18 16.63 -3.40
CA ASP A 34 11.04 17.51 -4.20
C ASP A 34 10.73 19.01 -3.98
N HIS A 35 9.57 19.32 -3.37
CA HIS A 35 9.13 20.68 -3.04
C HIS A 35 9.00 20.91 -1.52
N VAL A 36 9.71 20.13 -0.69
CA VAL A 36 9.61 20.18 0.78
C VAL A 36 9.89 21.57 1.36
N ASP A 37 10.76 22.36 0.72
CA ASP A 37 11.07 23.72 1.17
C ASP A 37 9.85 24.66 1.11
N HIS A 38 8.88 24.36 0.24
CA HIS A 38 7.66 25.16 0.07
C HIS A 38 6.45 24.54 0.77
N ASN A 39 6.21 23.23 0.57
CA ASN A 39 5.02 22.57 1.12
C ASN A 39 5.21 22.04 2.55
N LYS A 40 6.44 22.00 3.06
CA LYS A 40 6.83 21.53 4.41
C LYS A 40 6.47 20.06 4.69
N MET A 41 6.14 19.27 3.68
CA MET A 41 5.75 17.87 3.81
C MET A 41 6.98 16.96 3.85
N CYS A 42 7.60 16.83 5.02
CA CYS A 42 8.69 15.87 5.25
C CYS A 42 8.20 14.40 5.21
N PRO A 43 9.10 13.40 5.17
CA PRO A 43 8.69 11.99 5.05
C PRO A 43 7.75 11.54 6.17
N GLU A 44 8.01 12.00 7.39
CA GLU A 44 7.18 11.77 8.58
C GLU A 44 5.75 12.29 8.40
N ALA A 45 5.61 13.52 7.89
CA ALA A 45 4.32 14.15 7.67
C ALA A 45 3.51 13.38 6.62
N LEU A 46 4.15 12.99 5.52
CA LEU A 46 3.51 12.17 4.49
C LEU A 46 3.12 10.79 5.02
N ALA A 47 3.99 10.12 5.77
CA ALA A 47 3.72 8.82 6.35
C ALA A 47 2.53 8.85 7.33
N THR A 48 2.41 9.93 8.09
CA THR A 48 1.28 10.14 9.02
C THR A 48 -0.06 10.24 8.28
N VAL A 49 -0.06 10.79 7.07
CA VAL A 49 -1.25 10.87 6.20
C VAL A 49 -1.52 9.54 5.49
N PHE A 50 -0.50 8.90 4.92
CA PHE A 50 -0.68 7.71 4.10
C PHE A 50 -0.97 6.44 4.90
N ALA A 51 -0.33 6.25 6.07
CA ALA A 51 -0.48 5.03 6.87
C ALA A 51 -1.95 4.66 7.19
N PRO A 52 -2.80 5.55 7.73
CA PRO A 52 -4.18 5.19 8.06
C PRO A 52 -5.03 4.90 6.81
N VAL A 53 -4.82 5.65 5.72
CA VAL A 53 -5.57 5.50 4.46
C VAL A 53 -5.22 4.19 3.78
N CYS A 54 -3.93 3.89 3.64
CA CYS A 54 -3.44 2.72 2.92
C CYS A 54 -3.65 1.40 3.68
N THR A 55 -3.85 1.46 5.00
CA THR A 55 -4.11 0.29 5.85
C THR A 55 -5.60 0.09 6.16
N GLY A 56 -6.47 1.00 5.71
CA GLY A 56 -7.91 0.91 5.94
C GLY A 56 -8.31 1.04 7.41
N PHE A 57 -7.50 1.77 8.19
CA PHE A 57 -7.63 1.88 9.65
C PHE A 57 -9.01 2.38 10.09
N GLU A 58 -9.59 3.32 9.35
CA GLU A 58 -10.88 3.96 9.63
C GLU A 58 -12.05 2.95 9.71
N SER A 59 -12.02 1.90 8.89
CA SER A 59 -13.06 0.86 8.86
C SER A 59 -13.10 -0.02 10.13
N THR A 60 -12.01 -0.05 10.90
CA THR A 60 -11.90 -0.95 12.05
C THR A 60 -12.38 -0.31 13.35
N LEU A 61 -12.32 1.03 13.47
CA LEU A 61 -12.84 1.79 14.62
C LEU A 61 -14.37 1.88 14.64
N GLY A 62 -15.02 1.92 13.47
CA GLY A 62 -16.48 2.06 13.35
C GLY A 62 -17.30 0.87 13.86
N ASN A 63 -16.67 -0.30 14.07
CA ASN A 63 -17.36 -1.56 14.39
C ASN A 63 -17.36 -1.94 15.89
N ILE A 64 -16.97 -1.02 16.80
CA ILE A 64 -16.85 -1.34 18.23
C ILE A 64 -18.23 -1.27 18.92
N PRO A 65 -18.72 -2.35 19.54
CA PRO A 65 -19.96 -2.33 20.30
C PRO A 65 -19.85 -1.40 21.53
N LYS A 66 -20.75 -0.42 21.64
CA LYS A 66 -20.76 0.63 22.68
C LYS A 66 -20.84 0.13 24.14
N LYS A 67 -21.10 -1.18 24.38
CA LYS A 67 -21.38 -1.73 25.71
C LYS A 67 -20.16 -2.27 26.49
N LYS A 68 -18.93 -2.23 25.96
CA LYS A 68 -17.72 -2.71 26.68
C LYS A 68 -16.58 -1.70 26.67
N LYS A 69 -16.64 -0.71 27.58
CA LYS A 69 -15.64 0.38 27.72
C LYS A 69 -14.19 -0.11 27.90
N MET A 70 -13.98 -1.19 28.67
CA MET A 70 -12.65 -1.79 28.85
C MET A 70 -12.13 -2.48 27.57
N MET A 71 -13.01 -3.13 26.81
CA MET A 71 -12.67 -3.74 25.53
C MET A 71 -12.35 -2.65 24.49
N MET A 72 -13.10 -1.55 24.50
CA MET A 72 -12.87 -0.39 23.66
C MET A 72 -11.49 0.25 23.92
N MET A 73 -11.09 0.44 25.18
CA MET A 73 -9.75 0.95 25.54
C MET A 73 -8.62 0.06 25.00
N ARG A 74 -8.68 -1.26 25.19
CA ARG A 74 -7.68 -2.19 24.66
C ARG A 74 -7.64 -2.20 23.12
N THR A 75 -8.80 -2.07 22.50
CA THR A 75 -8.92 -1.97 21.04
C THR A 75 -8.28 -0.67 20.54
N ILE A 76 -8.55 0.47 21.19
CA ILE A 76 -7.93 1.76 20.86
C ILE A 76 -6.41 1.70 21.03
N GLU A 77 -5.90 1.16 22.13
CA GLU A 77 -4.46 1.07 22.37
C GLU A 77 -3.77 0.21 21.30
N ARG A 78 -4.37 -0.93 20.94
CA ARG A 78 -3.89 -1.77 19.85
C ARG A 78 -3.86 -0.98 18.54
N HIS A 79 -4.93 -0.25 18.24
CA HIS A 79 -5.05 0.57 17.04
C HIS A 79 -3.97 1.65 16.98
N ILE A 80 -3.71 2.37 18.07
CA ILE A 80 -2.64 3.37 18.14
C ILE A 80 -1.28 2.72 17.86
N LYS A 81 -0.98 1.58 18.49
CA LYS A 81 0.28 0.85 18.27
C LYS A 81 0.44 0.38 16.83
N THR A 82 -0.62 -0.19 16.24
CA THR A 82 -0.62 -0.62 14.84
C THR A 82 -0.44 0.55 13.89
N ASN A 83 -1.17 1.66 14.09
CA ASN A 83 -1.03 2.84 13.23
C ASN A 83 0.38 3.43 13.31
N LYS A 84 0.93 3.57 14.52
CA LYS A 84 2.31 4.01 14.73
C LYS A 84 3.29 3.13 13.95
N HIS A 85 3.16 1.82 14.07
CA HIS A 85 4.04 0.88 13.35
C HIS A 85 3.95 1.05 11.84
N TRP A 86 2.75 1.23 11.30
CA TRP A 86 2.55 1.50 9.87
C TRP A 86 3.11 2.84 9.44
N THR A 87 2.99 3.90 10.26
CA THR A 87 3.62 5.20 10.00
C THR A 87 5.14 5.04 9.87
N GLU A 88 5.80 4.28 10.74
CA GLU A 88 7.25 4.04 10.63
C GLU A 88 7.62 3.29 9.34
N ILE A 89 6.83 2.29 8.93
CA ILE A 89 7.06 1.56 7.67
C ILE A 89 6.93 2.51 6.47
N TRP A 90 5.87 3.32 6.44
CA TRP A 90 5.65 4.29 5.36
C TRP A 90 6.74 5.34 5.31
N LYS A 91 7.17 5.84 6.47
CA LYS A 91 8.30 6.78 6.56
C LYS A 91 9.56 6.16 5.97
N LEU A 92 9.92 4.94 6.37
CA LEU A 92 11.07 4.23 5.84
C LEU A 92 10.99 4.04 4.32
N MET A 93 9.80 3.69 3.80
CA MET A 93 9.58 3.56 2.36
C MET A 93 9.75 4.89 1.61
N ILE A 94 9.32 6.01 2.17
CA ILE A 94 9.44 7.34 1.57
C ILE A 94 10.88 7.85 1.63
N GLU A 95 11.57 7.66 2.75
CA GLU A 95 12.99 8.01 2.91
C GLU A 95 13.88 7.22 1.95
N GLN A 96 13.53 5.96 1.69
CA GLN A 96 14.26 5.04 0.81
C GLN A 96 13.57 4.86 -0.55
N ARG A 97 12.78 5.86 -0.99
CA ARG A 97 11.87 5.73 -2.15
C ARG A 97 12.56 5.25 -3.43
N ASP A 98 13.74 5.76 -3.76
CA ASP A 98 14.43 5.38 -5.00
C ASP A 98 14.79 3.90 -5.02
N LEU A 99 15.30 3.39 -3.88
CA LEU A 99 15.60 1.97 -3.70
C LEU A 99 14.31 1.14 -3.77
N VAL A 100 13.25 1.54 -3.08
CA VAL A 100 11.99 0.79 -3.06
C VAL A 100 11.32 0.76 -4.44
N ILE A 101 11.32 1.88 -5.17
CA ILE A 101 10.82 1.97 -6.55
C ILE A 101 11.63 1.05 -7.46
N SER A 102 12.96 1.04 -7.36
CA SER A 102 13.80 0.15 -8.18
C SER A 102 13.50 -1.34 -7.96
N ILE A 103 13.21 -1.74 -6.71
CA ILE A 103 12.81 -3.11 -6.36
C ILE A 103 11.45 -3.45 -6.98
N LEU A 104 10.50 -2.52 -6.93
CA LEU A 104 9.15 -2.68 -7.47
C LEU A 104 9.18 -2.76 -9.01
N ASP A 105 10.00 -1.96 -9.68
CA ASP A 105 10.19 -2.01 -11.13
C ASP A 105 10.74 -3.37 -11.58
N GLN A 106 11.78 -3.86 -10.90
CA GLN A 106 12.36 -5.18 -11.18
C GLN A 106 11.30 -6.28 -11.05
N GLN A 107 10.48 -6.23 -10.00
CA GLN A 107 9.45 -7.25 -9.77
C GLN A 107 8.32 -7.17 -10.80
N ASN A 108 7.85 -5.97 -11.12
CA ASN A 108 6.75 -5.78 -12.08
C ASN A 108 7.14 -6.20 -13.50
N TYR A 109 8.41 -6.05 -13.89
CA TYR A 109 8.93 -6.60 -15.14
C TYR A 109 8.84 -8.13 -15.18
N VAL A 110 9.21 -8.79 -14.07
CA VAL A 110 9.12 -10.26 -13.95
C VAL A 110 7.67 -10.71 -14.09
N ASP A 111 6.72 -10.08 -13.40
CA ASP A 111 5.31 -10.50 -13.45
C ASP A 111 4.64 -10.29 -14.81
N THR A 112 4.96 -9.18 -15.49
CA THR A 112 4.44 -8.90 -16.85
C THR A 112 4.96 -9.90 -17.89
N SER A 113 6.20 -10.36 -17.73
CA SER A 113 6.78 -11.40 -18.60
C SER A 113 6.06 -12.75 -18.47
N TYR A 114 5.62 -13.13 -17.26
CA TYR A 114 4.85 -14.35 -17.03
C TYR A 114 3.41 -14.24 -17.55
N HIS A 115 2.79 -13.06 -17.46
CA HIS A 115 1.43 -12.88 -17.98
C HIS A 115 1.37 -12.98 -19.51
N HIS A 116 2.40 -12.52 -20.23
CA HIS A 116 2.42 -12.59 -21.69
C HIS A 116 2.56 -14.01 -22.25
N GLN A 117 3.13 -14.96 -21.51
CA GLN A 117 3.23 -16.36 -21.98
C GLN A 117 1.89 -17.12 -21.88
N THR A 118 0.95 -16.67 -21.05
CA THR A 118 -0.35 -17.35 -20.87
C THR A 118 -1.43 -16.93 -21.87
N THR A 119 -1.19 -15.92 -22.70
CA THR A 119 -2.21 -15.36 -23.62
C THR A 119 -2.05 -15.75 -25.10
N GLU A 120 -1.05 -16.56 -25.48
CA GLU A 120 -0.83 -16.92 -26.90
C GLU A 120 -1.59 -18.18 -27.39
N LYS A 121 -2.50 -18.75 -26.60
CA LYS A 121 -3.42 -19.78 -27.10
C LYS A 121 -4.87 -19.50 -26.68
N GLY A 122 -5.58 -18.71 -27.49
CA GLY A 122 -7.04 -18.72 -27.49
C GLY A 122 -7.71 -17.36 -27.68
N SER A 123 -8.23 -17.15 -28.89
CA SER A 123 -9.49 -16.45 -29.19
C SER A 123 -9.65 -14.98 -28.74
N ARG A 124 -9.52 -14.12 -29.75
CA ARG A 124 -9.92 -12.71 -29.85
C ARG A 124 -11.25 -12.38 -29.13
N PRO A 125 -11.27 -11.50 -28.10
CA PRO A 125 -12.50 -10.90 -27.60
C PRO A 125 -12.86 -9.65 -28.41
N GLN A 126 -14.10 -9.62 -28.89
CA GLN A 126 -14.77 -8.48 -29.51
C GLN A 126 -14.86 -7.30 -28.53
N ILE A 127 -14.57 -6.10 -29.03
CA ILE A 127 -14.69 -4.83 -28.32
C ILE A 127 -16.17 -4.50 -28.14
N THR A 128 -16.69 -4.59 -26.92
CA THR A 128 -17.92 -3.89 -26.53
C THR A 128 -17.58 -2.73 -25.61
N LYS A 129 -17.75 -1.53 -26.17
CA LYS A 129 -17.75 -0.25 -25.44
C LYS A 129 -18.83 -0.28 -24.37
N LYS A 130 -18.47 -0.12 -23.09
CA LYS A 130 -19.19 0.70 -22.08
C LYS A 130 -18.48 0.67 -20.72
N GLY A 131 -17.94 1.84 -20.37
CA GLY A 131 -17.66 2.38 -19.03
C GLY A 131 -17.32 1.44 -17.86
N SER A 132 -16.05 1.42 -17.47
CA SER A 132 -15.62 1.42 -16.06
C SER A 132 -14.09 1.62 -16.04
N LEU A 133 -13.62 2.86 -15.86
CA LEU A 133 -12.20 3.21 -15.95
C LEU A 133 -11.39 2.81 -14.71
N PHE A 134 -12.01 2.42 -13.59
CA PHE A 134 -11.31 1.94 -12.40
C PHE A 134 -12.16 0.93 -11.64
N HIS A 135 -11.94 -0.37 -11.87
CA HIS A 135 -12.34 -1.37 -10.89
C HIS A 135 -11.26 -1.43 -9.80
N LEU A 136 -11.33 -0.48 -8.87
CA LEU A 136 -10.58 -0.56 -7.62
C LEU A 136 -10.97 -1.88 -6.92
N PRO A 137 -10.00 -2.71 -6.49
CA PRO A 137 -10.30 -3.91 -5.73
C PRO A 137 -11.14 -3.52 -4.51
N LYS A 138 -12.24 -4.26 -4.29
CA LYS A 138 -13.06 -4.09 -3.09
C LYS A 138 -12.13 -4.10 -1.87
N THR A 139 -12.32 -3.11 -0.99
CA THR A 139 -11.57 -2.78 0.24
C THR A 139 -11.28 -3.97 1.18
N HIS A 140 -11.88 -5.14 0.95
CA HIS A 140 -11.64 -6.36 1.71
C HIS A 140 -10.42 -7.18 1.28
N THR A 141 -9.88 -7.01 0.07
CA THR A 141 -8.75 -7.82 -0.40
C THR A 141 -7.43 -7.43 0.29
N ILE A 142 -7.19 -6.13 0.49
CA ILE A 142 -6.00 -5.63 1.20
C ILE A 142 -6.00 -6.10 2.66
N ARG A 143 -7.18 -6.15 3.29
CA ARG A 143 -7.36 -6.58 4.68
C ARG A 143 -6.93 -8.02 4.92
N ARG A 144 -7.12 -8.92 3.94
CA ARG A 144 -6.83 -10.36 4.14
C ARG A 144 -5.35 -10.71 4.02
N ILE A 145 -4.59 -9.92 3.28
CA ILE A 145 -3.16 -10.15 3.02
C ILE A 145 -2.28 -9.56 4.12
N LEU A 146 -2.72 -8.52 4.80
CA LEU A 146 -1.94 -7.82 5.84
C LEU A 146 -2.30 -8.24 7.28
N SER A 147 -3.12 -9.28 7.44
CA SER A 147 -3.55 -9.84 8.73
C SER A 147 -2.93 -11.20 9.08
N THR A 148 -2.03 -11.71 8.24
CA THR A 148 -1.23 -12.94 8.44
C THR A 148 0.22 -12.55 8.61
#